data_AF-A0A7V9RVL4-F1
#
_entry.id   AF-A0A7V9RVL4-F1
#
_cell.length_a   1.000
_cell.length_b   1.000
_cell.length_c   1.000
_cell.angle_alpha   90.00
_cell.angle_beta   90.00
_cell.angle_gamma   90.00
#
_symmetry.space_group_name_H-M   'P 1'
#
loop_
_entity.id
_entity.type
_entity.pdbx_description
1 polymer ?
#
loop_
_entity_poly.entity_id
_entity_poly.type
_entity_poly.pdbx_seq_one_letter_code
_entity_poly.pdbx_strand_id
1 'polypeptide(L)'
;MRTTVELSDPLYRRLKAAAVDRGVRGFSPIVEAAVAEYLDAEGERRDIVRAIEDAEGAWTEADVAEWEDARRRAWSGWKTDRS
;
A
#
# COMPACT_ATOMS: atom_id res chain seq x y z
N MET A 1 -0.28 -12.99 23.64
CA MET A 1 -1.14 -14.15 23.35
C MET A 1 -0.29 -15.24 22.69
N ARG A 2 -0.55 -16.54 22.93
CA ARG A 2 0.20 -17.62 22.29
C ARG A 2 -0.64 -18.27 21.21
N THR A 3 -0.14 -18.27 19.98
CA THR A 3 -0.77 -18.88 18.82
C THR A 3 0.20 -19.84 18.18
N THR A 4 -0.29 -20.98 17.71
CA THR A 4 0.50 -21.93 16.91
C THR A 4 0.23 -21.65 15.44
N VAL A 5 1.29 -21.54 14.65
CA VAL A 5 1.23 -21.42 13.19
C VAL A 5 2.00 -22.58 12.58
N GLU A 6 1.47 -23.11 11.47
CA GLU A 6 2.16 -24.14 10.72
C GLU A 6 3.20 -23.51 9.79
N LEU A 7 4.41 -24.04 9.82
CA LEU A 7 5.52 -23.60 8.98
C LEU A 7 6.05 -24.80 8.21
N SER A 8 6.38 -24.59 6.95
CA SER A 8 7.12 -25.60 6.20
C SER A 8 8.52 -25.76 6.78
N ASP A 9 9.06 -26.98 6.73
CA ASP A 9 10.43 -27.28 7.18
C ASP A 9 11.49 -26.32 6.62
N PRO A 10 11.48 -25.95 5.32
CA PRO A 10 12.42 -24.98 4.77
C PRO A 10 12.28 -23.59 5.41
N LEU A 11 11.04 -23.13 5.64
CA LEU A 11 10.78 -21.82 6.23
C LEU A 11 11.25 -21.79 7.69
N TYR A 12 10.95 -22.84 8.46
CA TYR A 12 11.44 -22.99 9.83
C TYR A 12 12.97 -22.92 9.92
N ARG A 13 13.68 -23.62 9.02
CA ARG A 13 15.15 -23.60 8.98
C ARG A 13 15.68 -22.20 8.66
N ARG A 14 15.09 -21.51 7.69
CA ARG A 14 15.46 -20.13 7.32
C ARG A 14 15.24 -19.15 8.47
N LEU A 15 14.11 -19.27 9.18
CA LEU A 15 13.80 -18.43 10.33
C LEU A 15 14.78 -18.67 11.48
N LYS A 16 15.15 -19.93 11.76
CA LYS A 16 16.20 -20.25 12.73
C LYS A 16 17.54 -19.62 12.36
N ALA A 17 17.98 -19.77 11.10
CA ALA A 17 19.24 -19.19 10.65
C ALA A 17 19.23 -17.66 10.82
N ALA A 18 18.17 -16.99 10.38
CA ALA A 18 18.03 -15.55 10.53
C ALA A 18 18.02 -15.09 12.00
N ALA A 19 17.49 -15.88 12.93
CA ALA A 19 17.54 -15.60 14.36
C ALA A 19 18.97 -15.69 14.91
N VAL A 20 19.72 -16.72 14.50
CA VAL A 20 21.14 -16.88 14.86
C VAL A 20 21.97 -15.72 14.33
N ASP A 21 21.79 -15.37 13.05
CA ASP A 21 22.54 -14.29 12.40
C ASP A 21 22.27 -12.93 13.06
N ARG A 22 21.06 -12.73 13.59
CA ARG A 22 20.66 -11.51 14.32
C ARG A 22 21.00 -11.55 15.82
N GLY A 23 21.57 -12.64 16.32
CA GLY A 23 21.88 -12.80 17.75
C GLY A 23 20.65 -12.81 18.66
N VAL A 24 19.47 -13.16 18.14
CA VAL A 24 18.22 -13.19 18.91
C VAL A 24 17.83 -14.61 19.30
N ARG A 25 17.26 -14.78 20.49
CA ARG A 25 16.82 -16.09 20.98
C ARG A 25 15.53 -16.53 20.29
N GLY A 26 15.67 -17.44 19.33
CA GLY A 26 14.53 -17.94 18.54
C GLY A 26 14.03 -16.91 17.52
N PHE A 27 13.07 -17.30 16.70
CA PHE A 27 12.62 -16.49 15.57
C PHE A 27 11.32 -15.72 15.80
N SER A 28 10.76 -15.75 17.02
CA SER A 28 9.50 -15.03 17.32
C SER A 28 9.56 -13.53 17.01
N PRO A 29 10.63 -12.78 17.38
CA PRO A 29 10.72 -11.36 17.03
C PRO A 29 10.73 -11.11 15.51
N ILE A 30 11.29 -12.05 14.73
CA ILE A 30 11.32 -11.97 13.27
C ILE A 30 9.93 -12.17 12.69
N VAL A 31 9.20 -13.17 13.20
CA VAL A 31 7.83 -13.45 12.78
C VAL A 31 6.91 -12.28 13.13
N GLU A 32 7.05 -11.73 14.34
CA GLU A 32 6.24 -10.59 14.79
C GLU A 32 6.48 -9.36 13.91
N ALA A 33 7.73 -9.02 13.60
CA ALA A 33 8.07 -7.93 12.70
C ALA A 33 7.51 -8.16 11.27
N ALA A 34 7.65 -9.38 10.74
CA ALA A 34 7.16 -9.71 9.41
C ALA A 34 5.63 -9.67 9.31
N VAL A 35 4.92 -10.09 10.35
CA VAL A 35 3.45 -10.02 10.40
C VAL A 35 2.99 -8.57 10.53
N ALA A 36 3.66 -7.76 11.34
CA ALA A 36 3.35 -6.33 11.45
C ALA A 36 3.52 -5.62 10.10
N GLU A 37 4.66 -5.81 9.45
CA GLU A 37 4.94 -5.24 8.11
C GLU A 37 3.91 -5.67 7.07
N TYR A 38 3.52 -6.95 7.07
CA TYR A 38 2.46 -7.43 6.19
C TYR A 38 1.13 -6.73 6.45
N LEU A 39 0.72 -6.60 7.72
CA LEU A 39 -0.56 -5.99 8.07
C LEU A 39 -0.60 -4.49 7.74
N ASP A 40 0.51 -3.77 7.94
CA ASP A 40 0.62 -2.36 7.59
C ASP A 40 0.46 -2.19 6.07
N ALA A 41 1.17 -3.01 5.27
CA ALA A 41 1.06 -2.99 3.81
C ALA A 41 -0.33 -3.40 3.30
N GLU A 42 -1.00 -4.35 3.95
CA GLU A 42 -2.38 -4.71 3.63
C GLU A 42 -3.36 -3.57 3.98
N GLY A 43 -3.11 -2.85 5.07
CA GLY A 43 -3.89 -1.66 5.46
C GLY A 43 -3.84 -0.60 4.37
N GLU A 44 -2.62 -0.21 3.96
CA GLU A 44 -2.42 0.75 2.87
C GLU A 44 -3.10 0.32 1.57
N ARG A 45 -2.99 -0.97 1.20
CA ARG A 45 -3.64 -1.48 0.00
C ARG A 45 -5.17 -1.38 0.08
N ARG A 46 -5.75 -1.72 1.23
CA ARG A 46 -7.20 -1.63 1.45
C ARG A 46 -7.68 -0.19 1.40
N ASP A 47 -6.91 0.74 1.95
CA ASP A 47 -7.24 2.16 1.91
C ASP A 47 -7.20 2.70 0.48
N ILE A 48 -6.21 2.29 -0.32
CA ILE A 48 -6.14 2.63 -1.75
C ILE A 48 -7.34 2.05 -2.50
N VAL A 49 -7.66 0.78 -2.30
CA VAL A 49 -8.81 0.14 -2.97
C VAL A 49 -10.10 0.86 -2.59
N ARG A 50 -10.31 1.16 -1.31
CA ARG A 50 -11.48 1.91 -0.85
C ARG A 50 -11.53 3.31 -1.47
N ALA A 51 -10.39 4.03 -1.53
CA ALA A 51 -10.35 5.34 -2.15
C ALA A 51 -10.69 5.29 -3.66
N ILE A 52 -10.32 4.22 -4.35
CA ILE A 52 -10.70 3.99 -5.75
C ILE A 52 -12.19 3.69 -5.85
N GLU A 53 -12.73 2.80 -5.01
CA GLU A 53 -14.16 2.47 -4.96
C GLU A 53 -15.01 3.70 -4.63
N ASP A 54 -14.58 4.53 -3.67
CA ASP A 54 -15.25 5.77 -3.30
C ASP A 54 -15.18 6.80 -4.43
N ALA A 55 -14.10 6.83 -5.21
CA ALA A 55 -13.98 7.68 -6.38
C ALA A 55 -14.82 7.19 -7.57
N GLU A 56 -15.04 5.88 -7.68
CA GLU A 56 -15.87 5.25 -8.71
C GLU A 56 -17.36 5.60 -8.50
N GLY A 57 -17.78 6.71 -9.10
CA GLY A 57 -19.14 7.25 -8.96
C GLY A 57 -19.22 8.56 -8.17
N ALA A 58 -18.10 9.09 -7.69
CA ALA A 58 -18.05 10.38 -7.00
C ALA A 58 -18.29 11.59 -7.94
N TRP A 59 -18.07 11.43 -9.24
CA TRP A 59 -18.23 12.50 -10.23
C TRP A 59 -19.48 12.26 -11.06
N THR A 60 -20.39 13.21 -11.04
CA THR A 60 -21.52 13.27 -11.95
C THR A 60 -21.07 13.75 -13.34
N GLU A 61 -21.89 13.56 -14.36
CA GLU A 61 -21.62 14.10 -15.70
C GLU A 61 -21.44 15.63 -15.69
N ALA A 62 -22.11 16.32 -14.77
CA ALA A 62 -21.97 17.77 -14.58
C ALA A 62 -20.59 18.12 -14.00
N ASP A 63 -20.09 17.37 -13.01
CA ASP A 63 -18.76 17.57 -12.42
C ASP A 63 -17.66 17.34 -13.48
N VAL A 64 -17.83 16.33 -14.33
CA VAL A 64 -16.92 16.08 -15.47
C VAL A 64 -16.94 17.24 -16.46
N ALA A 65 -18.12 17.73 -16.84
CA ALA A 65 -18.25 18.83 -17.79
C ALA A 65 -17.65 20.14 -17.26
N GLU A 66 -17.84 20.43 -15.97
CA GLU A 66 -17.24 21.59 -15.31
C GLU A 66 -15.71 21.47 -15.28
N TRP A 67 -15.19 20.30 -14.91
CA TRP A 67 -13.75 20.05 -14.88
C TRP A 67 -13.11 20.16 -16.27
N GLU A 68 -13.74 19.60 -17.30
CA GLU A 68 -13.27 19.73 -18.68
C GLU A 68 -13.23 21.18 -19.15
N ASP A 69 -14.23 21.98 -18.76
CA ASP A 69 -14.27 23.39 -19.13
C ASP A 69 -13.23 24.23 -18.40
N ALA A 70 -12.99 23.94 -17.11
CA ALA A 70 -11.89 24.51 -16.35
C ALA A 70 -10.53 24.14 -16.97
N ARG A 71 -10.33 22.88 -17.34
CA ARG A 71 -9.12 22.40 -18.03
C ARG A 71 -8.93 23.12 -19.36
N ARG A 72 -9.96 23.19 -20.23
CA ARG A 72 -9.86 23.90 -21.51
C ARG A 72 -9.48 25.36 -21.31
N ARG A 73 -10.08 26.06 -20.35
CA ARG A 73 -9.73 27.46 -20.04
C ARG A 73 -8.29 27.60 -19.56
N ALA A 74 -7.82 26.70 -18.69
CA ALA A 74 -6.44 26.69 -18.22
C ALA A 74 -5.44 26.46 -19.37
N TRP A 75 -5.69 25.49 -20.26
CA TRP A 75 -4.86 25.23 -21.43
C TRP A 75 -4.89 26.37 -22.45
N SER A 76 -6.05 26.99 -22.66
CA SER A 76 -6.21 28.16 -23.55
C SER A 76 -5.50 29.40 -23.02
N GLY A 77 -5.42 29.55 -21.69
CA GLY A 77 -4.72 30.64 -21.01
C GLY A 77 -3.21 30.41 -20.90
N TRP A 78 -2.72 29.21 -21.24
CA TRP A 78 -1.31 28.88 -21.15
C TRP A 78 -0.55 29.57 -22.29
N LYS A 79 0.01 30.74 -22.01
CA LYS A 79 0.92 31.41 -22.94
C LYS A 79 2.19 30.56 -23.11
N THR A 80 2.34 29.91 -24.25
CA THR A 80 3.64 29.48 -24.76
C THR A 80 4.41 30.69 -25.27
N ASP A 81 4.88 31.56 -24.37
CA ASP A 81 5.94 32.51 -24.69
C ASP A 81 7.26 31.95 -24.11
N ARG A 82 7.90 31.09 -24.92
CA ARG A 82 9.36 30.98 -24.92
C ARG A 82 9.81 31.46 -26.30
N SER A 83 10.02 32.77 -26.40
CA SER A 83 10.87 33.40 -27.42
C SER A 83 12.14 33.88 -26.74
#